data_AF-A0A067BNM9-F1
#
_entry.id   AF-A0A067BNM9-F1
#
_cell.length_a   1.000
_cell.length_b   1.000
_cell.length_c   1.000
_cell.angle_alpha   90.00
_cell.angle_beta   90.00
_cell.angle_gamma   90.00
#
_symmetry.space_group_name_H-M   'P 1'
#
loop_
_entity.id
_entity.type
_entity.pdbx_description
1 polymer ?
#
loop_
_entity_poly.entity_id
_entity_poly.type
_entity_poly.pdbx_seq_one_letter_code
_entity_poly.pdbx_strand_id
1 'polypeptide(L)'
;MVSHNYSSSEYEYLVTQPQYSSRLLKSSCLTALSAFSAAKKDLWSCSLVATLVLLTSINYWRHPTMGWRRNMDMLAVAGGLLYHMYLSLSCEVQFYQYLYYALMAKSVFCYFKSITCPNKSISYLWHIGMHAVGNLGTLALYVGLARSLEG
;
A
#
# COMPACT_ATOMS: atom_id res chain seq x y z
N MET A 1 -12.75 -5.40 -23.07
CA MET A 1 -12.82 -6.22 -21.83
C MET A 1 -12.30 -7.60 -22.21
N VAL A 2 -11.02 -7.90 -21.98
CA VAL A 2 -10.41 -9.18 -22.38
C VAL A 2 -10.69 -10.19 -21.27
N SER A 3 -11.61 -11.11 -21.50
CA SER A 3 -11.84 -12.26 -20.62
C SER A 3 -10.76 -13.31 -20.91
N HIS A 4 -9.71 -13.37 -20.09
CA HIS A 4 -8.84 -14.53 -20.07
C HIS A 4 -9.62 -15.70 -19.46
N ASN A 5 -9.95 -16.69 -20.28
CA ASN A 5 -10.53 -17.96 -19.84
C ASN A 5 -9.42 -18.79 -19.18
N TYR A 6 -9.28 -18.64 -17.86
CA TYR A 6 -8.39 -19.48 -17.06
C TYR A 6 -8.94 -20.91 -16.95
N SER A 7 -8.06 -21.90 -17.06
CA SER A 7 -8.40 -23.31 -16.82
C SER A 7 -8.67 -23.58 -15.34
N SER A 8 -9.48 -24.60 -15.01
CA SER A 8 -9.81 -24.95 -13.62
C SER A 8 -8.58 -25.23 -12.74
N SER A 9 -7.49 -25.73 -13.33
CA SER A 9 -6.20 -25.98 -12.66
C SER A 9 -5.42 -24.70 -12.32
N GLU A 10 -5.58 -23.62 -13.09
CA GLU A 10 -4.88 -22.35 -12.81
C GLU A 10 -5.53 -21.58 -11.67
N TYR A 11 -6.85 -21.73 -11.46
CA TYR A 11 -7.53 -21.17 -10.29
C TYR A 11 -7.03 -21.76 -8.97
N GLU A 12 -6.53 -22.99 -8.99
CA GLU A 12 -6.07 -23.72 -7.81
C GLU A 12 -4.79 -23.12 -7.21
N TYR A 13 -3.98 -22.40 -8.01
CA TYR A 13 -2.74 -21.76 -7.58
C TYR A 13 -2.89 -20.29 -7.17
N LEU A 14 -4.02 -19.66 -7.48
CA LEU A 14 -4.24 -18.23 -7.22
C LEU A 14 -4.69 -18.00 -5.77
N VAL A 15 -4.13 -16.98 -5.14
CA VAL A 15 -4.47 -16.55 -3.77
C VAL A 15 -5.89 -15.97 -3.69
N THR A 16 -6.40 -15.43 -4.80
CA THR A 16 -7.74 -14.87 -4.89
C THR A 16 -8.29 -14.95 -6.31
N GLN A 17 -9.60 -14.83 -6.46
CA GLN A 17 -10.25 -14.82 -7.76
C GLN A 17 -9.78 -13.62 -8.61
N PRO A 18 -9.67 -13.76 -9.95
CA PRO A 18 -9.16 -12.72 -10.84
C PRO A 18 -9.90 -11.37 -10.73
N GLN A 19 -11.21 -11.41 -10.48
CA GLN A 19 -12.03 -10.21 -10.28
C GLN A 19 -11.60 -9.37 -9.07
N TYR A 20 -11.20 -10.01 -7.97
CA TYR A 20 -10.69 -9.32 -6.79
C TYR A 20 -9.24 -8.88 -7.01
N SER A 21 -8.42 -9.71 -7.67
CA SER A 21 -7.05 -9.33 -8.04
C SER A 21 -7.00 -8.06 -8.89
N SER A 22 -7.87 -7.95 -9.91
CA SER A 22 -7.94 -6.76 -10.76
C SER A 22 -8.32 -5.50 -9.97
N ARG A 23 -9.21 -5.63 -8.98
CA ARG A 23 -9.59 -4.52 -8.09
C ARG A 23 -8.42 -4.11 -7.18
N LEU A 24 -7.66 -5.08 -6.67
CA LEU A 24 -6.50 -4.84 -5.81
C LEU A 24 -5.32 -4.25 -6.59
N LEU A 25 -5.12 -4.67 -7.83
CA LEU A 25 -4.17 -4.03 -8.74
C LEU A 25 -4.54 -2.56 -8.94
N LYS A 26 -5.81 -2.26 -9.25
CA LYS A 26 -6.28 -0.88 -9.42
C LYS A 26 -6.11 -0.04 -8.16
N SER A 27 -6.43 -0.58 -6.98
CA SER A 27 -6.23 0.15 -5.73
C SER A 27 -4.76 0.35 -5.39
N SER A 28 -3.86 -0.55 -5.82
CA SER A 28 -2.40 -0.36 -5.65
C SER A 28 -1.90 0.89 -6.37
N CYS A 29 -2.54 1.28 -7.47
CA CYS A 29 -2.20 2.52 -8.19
C CYS A 29 -2.43 3.80 -7.35
N LEU A 30 -3.18 3.74 -6.24
CA LEU A 30 -3.27 4.87 -5.31
C LEU A 30 -1.90 5.29 -4.76
N THR A 31 -0.95 4.36 -4.65
CA THR A 31 0.42 4.64 -4.20
C THR A 31 1.19 5.52 -5.18
N ALA A 32 0.78 5.61 -6.45
CA ALA A 32 1.34 6.58 -7.38
C ALA A 32 1.11 8.03 -6.92
N LEU A 33 -0.02 8.31 -6.25
CA LEU A 33 -0.30 9.64 -5.69
C LEU A 33 0.69 9.99 -4.58
N SER A 34 1.02 9.02 -3.72
CA SER A 34 2.06 9.18 -2.68
C SER A 34 3.42 9.45 -3.33
N ALA A 35 3.83 8.64 -4.30
CA ALA A 35 5.12 8.82 -5.00
C ALA A 35 5.24 10.21 -5.65
N PHE A 36 4.19 10.65 -6.35
CA PHE A 36 4.14 11.97 -6.98
C PHE A 36 4.11 13.11 -5.95
N SER A 37 3.32 12.98 -4.88
CA SER A 37 3.24 13.99 -3.81
C SER A 37 4.57 14.18 -3.08
N ALA A 38 5.32 13.11 -2.85
CA ALA A 38 6.67 13.17 -2.29
C ALA A 38 7.64 13.90 -3.22
N ALA A 39 7.66 13.55 -4.51
CA ALA A 39 8.52 14.20 -5.49
C ALA A 39 8.21 15.71 -5.62
N LYS A 40 6.92 16.09 -5.56
CA LYS A 40 6.49 17.50 -5.57
C LYS A 40 6.92 18.31 -4.34
N LYS A 41 7.34 17.65 -3.25
CA LYS A 41 7.79 18.26 -2.00
C LYS A 41 9.30 18.04 -1.77
N ASP A 42 10.04 17.65 -2.82
CA ASP A 42 11.47 17.33 -2.77
C ASP A 42 11.86 16.21 -1.78
N LEU A 43 10.88 15.37 -1.39
CA LEU A 43 11.10 14.18 -0.55
C LEU A 43 11.48 12.97 -1.42
N TRP A 44 12.62 13.06 -2.12
CA TRP A 44 13.02 12.09 -3.14
C TRP A 44 13.18 10.66 -2.63
N SER A 45 13.71 10.48 -1.42
CA SER A 45 13.83 9.18 -0.78
C SER A 45 12.45 8.54 -0.50
N CYS A 46 11.49 9.33 -0.02
CA CYS A 46 10.11 8.89 0.15
C CYS A 46 9.44 8.54 -1.19
N SER A 47 9.70 9.33 -2.23
CA SER A 47 9.19 9.06 -3.58
C SER A 47 9.72 7.73 -4.14
N LEU A 48 11.02 7.47 -3.96
CA LEU A 48 11.65 6.21 -4.34
C LEU A 48 11.01 5.02 -3.61
N VAL A 49 10.86 5.12 -2.29
CA VAL A 49 10.25 4.05 -1.48
C VAL A 49 8.80 3.79 -1.90
N ALA A 50 7.99 4.84 -2.08
CA ALA A 50 6.61 4.69 -2.55
C ALA A 50 6.56 4.08 -3.97
N THR A 51 7.51 4.41 -4.83
CA THR A 51 7.60 3.85 -6.18
C THR A 51 7.98 2.37 -6.14
N LEU A 52 8.91 1.97 -5.26
CA LEU A 52 9.25 0.56 -5.06
C LEU A 52 8.04 -0.25 -4.60
N VAL A 53 7.30 0.24 -3.60
CA VAL A 53 6.04 -0.39 -3.14
C VAL A 53 5.03 -0.53 -4.29
N LEU A 54 4.81 0.54 -5.06
CA LEU A 54 3.90 0.51 -6.20
C LEU A 54 4.30 -0.56 -7.22
N LEU A 55 5.58 -0.62 -7.59
CA LEU A 55 6.08 -1.55 -8.59
C LEU A 55 5.98 -3.00 -8.12
N THR A 56 6.33 -3.28 -6.86
CA THR A 56 6.20 -4.64 -6.30
C THR A 56 4.74 -5.06 -6.19
N SER A 57 3.84 -4.15 -5.80
CA SER A 57 2.41 -4.43 -5.70
C SER A 57 1.78 -4.70 -7.06
N ILE A 58 2.10 -3.88 -8.08
CA ILE A 58 1.65 -4.14 -9.45
C ILE A 58 2.21 -5.48 -9.96
N ASN A 59 3.48 -5.77 -9.70
CA ASN A 59 4.11 -7.02 -10.11
C ASN A 59 3.44 -8.25 -9.47
N TYR A 60 3.05 -8.15 -8.19
CA TYR A 60 2.33 -9.22 -7.50
C TYR A 60 0.88 -9.36 -7.97
N TRP A 61 0.09 -8.29 -7.97
CA TRP A 61 -1.35 -8.33 -8.26
C TRP A 61 -1.71 -8.63 -9.73
N ARG A 62 -0.73 -8.59 -10.65
CA ARG A 62 -0.91 -9.10 -12.02
C ARG A 62 -1.17 -10.61 -12.04
N HIS A 63 -0.58 -11.37 -11.12
CA HIS A 63 -0.74 -12.81 -11.02
C HIS A 63 -0.49 -13.27 -9.57
N PRO A 64 -1.51 -13.15 -8.69
CA PRO A 64 -1.35 -13.32 -7.25
C PRO A 64 -1.23 -14.79 -6.87
N THR A 65 0.00 -15.28 -6.81
CA THR A 65 0.35 -16.64 -6.39
C THR A 65 1.16 -16.59 -5.08
N MET A 66 1.12 -17.67 -4.31
CA MET A 66 2.08 -17.81 -3.21
C MET A 66 3.50 -17.92 -3.78
N GLY A 67 4.46 -17.17 -3.23
CA GLY A 67 5.85 -17.23 -3.68
C GLY A 67 6.60 -15.91 -3.58
N TRP A 68 7.68 -15.79 -4.36
CA TRP A 68 8.64 -14.69 -4.24
C TRP A 68 8.04 -13.31 -4.55
N ARG A 69 7.12 -13.19 -5.51
CA ARG A 69 6.48 -11.90 -5.87
C ARG A 69 5.73 -11.30 -4.69
N ARG A 70 4.98 -12.16 -3.97
CA ARG A 70 4.29 -11.80 -2.74
C ARG A 70 5.28 -11.38 -1.65
N ASN A 71 6.36 -12.15 -1.46
CA ASN A 71 7.35 -11.86 -0.43
C ASN A 71 8.06 -10.52 -0.69
N MET A 72 8.40 -10.22 -1.95
CA MET A 72 8.99 -8.92 -2.30
C MET A 72 8.02 -7.76 -2.07
N ASP A 73 6.75 -7.92 -2.43
CA ASP A 73 5.73 -6.90 -2.16
C ASP A 73 5.55 -6.65 -0.66
N MET A 74 5.40 -7.72 0.12
CA MET A 74 5.30 -7.63 1.58
C MET A 74 6.55 -6.99 2.21
N LEU A 75 7.75 -7.34 1.71
CA LEU A 75 9.00 -6.75 2.18
C LEU A 75 9.09 -5.26 1.84
N ALA A 76 8.71 -4.86 0.62
CA ALA A 76 8.68 -3.46 0.22
C ALA A 76 7.70 -2.65 1.07
N VAL A 77 6.49 -3.16 1.32
CA VAL A 77 5.50 -2.51 2.17
C VAL A 77 6.00 -2.41 3.62
N ALA A 78 6.57 -3.48 4.18
CA ALA A 78 7.10 -3.47 5.55
C ALA A 78 8.30 -2.52 5.70
N GLY A 79 9.26 -2.59 4.77
CA GLY A 79 10.41 -1.68 4.74
C GLY A 79 9.99 -0.22 4.55
N GLY A 80 9.01 0.02 3.68
CA GLY A 80 8.42 1.33 3.47
C GLY A 80 7.75 1.86 4.73
N LEU A 81 6.95 1.04 5.43
CA LEU A 81 6.33 1.42 6.70
C LEU A 81 7.38 1.80 7.75
N LEU A 82 8.41 0.96 7.93
CA LEU A 82 9.49 1.22 8.90
C LEU A 82 10.25 2.51 8.57
N TYR A 83 10.57 2.73 7.29
CA TYR A 83 11.25 3.94 6.84
C TYR A 83 10.42 5.20 7.12
N HIS A 84 9.13 5.19 6.80
CA HIS A 84 8.25 6.32 7.09
C HIS A 84 8.01 6.51 8.58
N MET A 85 7.99 5.44 9.37
CA MET A 85 7.94 5.52 10.83
C MET A 85 9.19 6.18 11.39
N TYR A 86 10.37 5.81 10.89
CA TYR A 86 11.62 6.47 11.25
C TYR A 86 11.59 7.97 10.90
N LEU A 87 11.20 8.33 9.68
CA LEU A 87 11.10 9.74 9.27
C LEU A 87 10.08 10.53 10.07
N SER A 88 8.98 9.90 10.49
CA SER A 88 7.96 10.57 11.30
C SER A 88 8.49 11.11 12.63
N LEU A 89 9.60 10.55 13.14
CA LEU A 89 10.27 11.07 14.35
C LEU A 89 10.89 12.45 14.14
N SER A 90 11.20 12.81 12.89
CA SER A 90 11.73 14.12 12.48
C SER A 90 10.63 15.09 12.02
N CYS A 91 9.35 14.69 12.10
CA CYS A 91 8.23 15.58 11.78
C CYS A 91 7.92 16.47 12.98
N GLU A 92 8.26 17.76 12.90
CA GLU A 92 8.07 18.71 14.01
C GLU A 92 6.60 19.11 14.20
N VAL A 93 5.82 19.09 13.11
CA VAL A 93 4.40 19.41 13.16
C VAL A 93 3.60 18.23 13.74
N GLN A 94 3.44 18.24 15.07
CA GLN A 94 2.81 17.18 15.86
C GLN A 94 1.46 16.68 15.31
N PHE A 95 0.63 17.59 14.80
CA PHE A 95 -0.66 17.21 14.22
C PHE A 95 -0.51 16.16 13.10
N TYR A 96 0.40 16.37 12.15
CA TYR A 96 0.61 15.43 11.04
C TYR A 96 1.29 14.14 11.50
N GLN A 97 2.18 14.23 12.49
CA GLN A 97 2.82 13.07 13.10
C GLN A 97 1.79 12.13 13.75
N TYR A 98 0.93 12.66 14.62
CA TYR A 98 -0.13 11.87 15.27
C TYR A 98 -1.17 11.36 14.27
N LEU A 99 -1.53 12.17 13.27
CA LEU A 99 -2.43 11.75 12.20
C LEU A 99 -1.84 10.58 11.41
N TYR A 100 -0.55 10.62 11.09
CA TYR A 100 0.16 9.52 10.45
C TYR A 100 0.08 8.24 11.30
N TYR A 101 0.39 8.30 12.60
CA TYR A 101 0.30 7.12 13.48
C TYR A 101 -1.10 6.53 13.58
N ALA A 102 -2.13 7.38 13.73
CA ALA A 102 -3.52 6.94 13.78
C ALA A 102 -3.93 6.22 12.47
N LEU A 103 -3.56 6.79 11.32
CA LEU A 103 -3.87 6.21 10.02
C LEU A 103 -3.07 4.93 9.76
N MET A 104 -1.80 4.85 10.18
CA MET A 104 -1.02 3.61 10.08
C MET A 104 -1.60 2.50 10.95
N ALA A 105 -1.96 2.78 12.20
CA ALA A 105 -2.62 1.82 13.07
C ALA A 105 -3.93 1.30 12.45
N LYS A 106 -4.72 2.19 11.85
CA LYS A 106 -5.95 1.81 11.15
C LYS A 106 -5.68 0.98 9.89
N SER A 107 -4.64 1.32 9.12
CA SER A 107 -4.20 0.57 7.94
C SER A 107 -3.80 -0.87 8.31
N VAL A 108 -2.99 -1.02 9.36
CA VAL A 108 -2.60 -2.33 9.92
C VAL A 108 -3.82 -3.12 10.38
N PHE A 109 -4.77 -2.48 11.07
CA PHE A 109 -6.04 -3.12 11.43
C PHE A 109 -6.81 -3.62 10.19
N CYS A 110 -6.94 -2.79 9.15
CA CYS A 110 -7.57 -3.18 7.89
C CYS A 110 -6.87 -4.38 7.23
N TYR A 111 -5.54 -4.43 7.26
CA TYR A 111 -4.77 -5.58 6.78
C TYR A 111 -5.15 -6.86 7.55
N PHE A 112 -5.12 -6.82 8.89
CA PHE A 112 -5.48 -7.98 9.71
C PHE A 112 -6.93 -8.43 9.50
N LYS A 113 -7.86 -7.49 9.33
CA LYS A 113 -9.24 -7.81 8.95
C LYS A 113 -9.33 -8.46 7.57
N SER A 114 -8.51 -8.02 6.60
CA SER A 114 -8.49 -8.61 5.27
C SER A 114 -8.07 -10.08 5.28
N ILE A 115 -7.04 -10.44 6.07
CA ILE A 115 -6.52 -11.82 6.10
C ILE A 115 -7.38 -12.77 6.95
N THR A 116 -8.07 -12.25 7.98
CA THR A 116 -8.92 -13.05 8.89
C THR A 116 -10.36 -13.19 8.41
N CYS A 117 -10.79 -12.43 7.40
CA CYS A 117 -12.15 -12.46 6.91
C CYS A 117 -12.42 -13.74 6.09
N PRO A 118 -13.38 -14.61 6.49
CA PRO A 118 -13.72 -15.81 5.73
C PRO A 118 -14.33 -15.48 4.36
N ASN A 119 -15.09 -14.39 4.30
CA ASN A 119 -15.76 -13.96 3.07
C ASN A 119 -14.79 -13.20 2.17
N LYS A 120 -14.39 -13.82 1.05
CA LYS A 120 -13.45 -13.24 0.08
C LYS A 120 -13.95 -11.93 -0.53
N SER A 121 -15.26 -11.73 -0.66
CA SER A 121 -15.83 -10.48 -1.19
C SER A 121 -15.72 -9.30 -0.19
N ILE A 122 -15.60 -9.60 1.10
CA ILE A 122 -15.39 -8.58 2.15
C ILE A 122 -13.89 -8.43 2.43
N SER A 123 -13.12 -9.52 2.36
CA SER A 123 -11.66 -9.53 2.52
C SER A 123 -10.96 -8.54 1.60
N TYR A 124 -11.28 -8.52 0.29
CA TYR A 124 -10.63 -7.59 -0.64
C TYR A 124 -11.03 -6.13 -0.36
N LEU A 125 -12.24 -5.87 0.15
CA LEU A 125 -12.66 -4.51 0.55
C LEU A 125 -11.83 -4.00 1.73
N TRP A 126 -11.57 -4.85 2.73
CA TRP A 126 -10.64 -4.51 3.82
C TRP A 126 -9.23 -4.20 3.31
N HIS A 127 -8.76 -4.94 2.31
CA HIS A 127 -7.45 -4.71 1.71
C HIS A 127 -7.40 -3.41 0.89
N ILE A 128 -8.46 -3.10 0.13
CA ILE A 128 -8.60 -1.79 -0.53
C ILE A 128 -8.62 -0.67 0.52
N GLY A 129 -9.33 -0.88 1.63
CA GLY A 129 -9.35 0.05 2.76
C GLY A 129 -7.96 0.27 3.36
N MET A 130 -7.15 -0.79 3.47
CA MET A 130 -5.75 -0.70 3.86
C MET A 130 -4.95 0.19 2.88
N HIS A 131 -5.09 0.00 1.57
CA HIS A 131 -4.44 0.89 0.59
C HIS A 131 -4.87 2.35 0.74
N ALA A 132 -6.17 2.61 0.87
CA ALA A 132 -6.70 3.97 0.95
C ALA A 132 -6.22 4.69 2.22
N VAL A 133 -6.39 4.06 3.38
CA VAL A 133 -6.01 4.63 4.69
C VAL A 133 -4.49 4.75 4.81
N GLY A 134 -3.75 3.73 4.36
CA GLY A 134 -2.29 3.75 4.35
C GLY A 134 -1.74 4.91 3.51
N ASN A 135 -2.19 5.05 2.26
CA ASN A 135 -1.73 6.14 1.41
C ASN A 135 -2.15 7.52 1.93
N LEU A 136 -3.34 7.65 2.55
CA LEU A 136 -3.74 8.89 3.21
C LEU A 136 -2.78 9.27 4.35
N GLY A 137 -2.37 8.30 5.16
CA GLY A 137 -1.37 8.51 6.21
C GLY A 137 -0.02 8.94 5.64
N THR A 138 0.46 8.26 4.60
CA THR A 138 1.71 8.62 3.92
C THR A 138 1.66 10.05 3.35
N LEU A 139 0.55 10.45 2.72
CA LEU A 139 0.37 11.81 2.22
C LEU A 139 0.38 12.84 3.35
N ALA A 140 -0.29 12.55 4.47
CA ALA A 140 -0.29 13.43 5.65
C ALA A 140 1.13 13.62 6.20
N LEU A 141 1.90 12.53 6.30
CA LEU A 141 3.29 12.59 6.74
C LEU A 141 4.15 13.46 5.80
N TYR A 142 3.99 13.35 4.49
CA TYR A 142 4.74 14.19 3.54
C TYR A 142 4.43 15.68 3.68
N VAL A 143 3.18 16.03 3.96
CA VAL A 143 2.82 17.42 4.28
C VAL A 143 3.51 17.86 5.57
N GLY A 144 3.50 17.04 6.62
CA GLY A 144 4.19 17.34 7.88
C GLY A 144 5.70 17.52 7.72
N LEU A 145 6.36 16.62 7.00
CA LEU A 145 7.79 16.67 6.73
C LEU A 145 8.17 17.91 5.92
N ALA A 146 7.45 18.21 4.83
CA ALA A 146 7.74 19.41 4.02
C ALA A 146 7.61 20.70 4.85
N ARG A 147 6.57 20.80 5.69
CA ARG A 147 6.41 21.97 6.58
C ARG A 147 7.48 22.05 7.66
N SER A 148 8.04 20.92 8.07
CA SER A 148 9.15 20.89 9.04
C SER A 148 10.48 21.31 8.39
N LEU A 149 10.60 21.25 7.05
CA LEU A 149 11.78 21.72 6.31
C LEU A 149 11.72 23.20 5.94
N GLU A 150 10.52 23.79 5.95
CA GLU A 150 10.28 25.21 5.67
C GLU A 150 10.38 26.10 6.92
N GLY A 151 10.40 25.50 8.12
CA GLY A 151 10.58 26.16 9.42
C GLY A 151 12.04 26.20 9.87
#